data_AF-A0A2N9M7A2-F1
#
_entry.id   AF-A0A2N9M7A2-F1
#
_cell.length_a   1.000
_cell.length_b   1.000
_cell.length_c   1.000
_cell.angle_alpha   90.00
_cell.angle_beta   90.00
_cell.angle_gamma   90.00
#
_symmetry.space_group_name_H-M   'P 1'
#
loop_
_entity.id
_entity.type
_entity.pdbx_description
1 polymer ?
#
loop_
_entity_poly.entity_id
_entity_poly.type
_entity_poly.pdbx_seq_one_letter_code
_entity_poly.pdbx_strand_id
1 'polypeptide(L)'
;MRMRSISGLPTTFSSAAALLTITFALGLPVCAQQGSGNASTGKSLTVPAGVRAKLDKLEGELKAAQAADDEKATAAALNGIGDFYFNISEYEKALDSYGRALTQAQAAKDAHEEAMALNGTAGCYVEQNKAEKAAETYQKALDLTKASGDASGQAATVD
;
A
#
# COMPACT_ATOMS: atom_id res chain seq x y z
N MET A 1 13.68 -5.70 -71.60
CA MET A 1 14.91 -6.47 -71.86
C MET A 1 16.07 -5.76 -71.16
N ARG A 2 16.93 -6.52 -70.46
CA ARG A 2 18.18 -6.14 -69.77
C ARG A 2 18.11 -5.57 -68.35
N MET A 3 18.19 -6.52 -67.42
CA MET A 3 19.00 -6.46 -66.20
C MET A 3 20.40 -5.84 -66.42
N ARG A 4 20.86 -5.06 -65.42
CA ARG A 4 22.25 -4.93 -64.95
C ARG A 4 22.13 -4.71 -63.42
N SER A 5 22.40 -5.68 -62.56
CA SER A 5 23.69 -6.28 -62.19
C SER A 5 24.64 -5.33 -61.44
N ILE A 6 24.60 -5.47 -60.11
CA ILE A 6 25.71 -5.57 -59.13
C ILE A 6 26.86 -4.55 -59.24
N SER A 7 26.91 -3.66 -58.24
CA SER A 7 28.11 -3.16 -57.56
C SER A 7 27.63 -2.22 -56.45
N GLY A 8 28.15 -2.15 -55.24
CA GLY A 8 29.10 -2.90 -54.44
C GLY A 8 28.90 -2.32 -53.02
N LEU A 9 29.14 -3.10 -51.96
CA LEU A 9 29.15 -2.53 -50.62
C LEU A 9 30.23 -1.43 -50.54
N PRO A 10 29.94 -0.30 -49.87
CA PRO A 10 30.92 0.35 -49.02
C PRO A 10 30.61 -0.02 -47.56
N THR A 11 31.56 -0.74 -46.98
CA THR A 11 31.77 -0.83 -45.54
C THR A 11 32.06 0.54 -44.93
N THR A 12 31.63 0.70 -43.66
CA THR A 12 32.09 1.66 -42.63
C THR A 12 31.48 3.07 -42.56
N PHE A 13 31.46 3.57 -41.32
CA PHE A 13 30.91 4.82 -40.76
C PHE A 13 29.46 4.69 -40.25
N SER A 14 29.26 4.15 -39.04
CA SER A 14 29.50 4.77 -37.71
C SER A 14 28.56 5.93 -37.41
N SER A 15 27.93 5.82 -36.24
CA SER A 15 27.20 6.82 -35.48
C SER A 15 25.67 6.84 -35.63
N ALA A 16 25.05 6.45 -34.53
CA ALA A 16 23.63 6.43 -34.24
C ALA A 16 23.05 7.84 -34.18
N ALA A 17 22.15 8.19 -35.11
CA ALA A 17 21.14 9.24 -34.96
C ALA A 17 20.21 9.29 -36.19
N ALA A 18 19.46 8.22 -36.41
CA ALA A 18 18.23 8.24 -37.20
C ALA A 18 17.37 7.15 -36.55
N LEU A 19 16.23 7.45 -35.95
CA LEU A 19 15.00 7.75 -36.68
C LEU A 19 14.06 8.55 -35.76
N LEU A 20 13.87 9.81 -36.11
CA LEU A 20 12.67 10.57 -35.79
C LEU A 20 11.56 10.11 -36.77
N THR A 21 10.32 10.15 -36.29
CA THR A 21 9.05 10.11 -37.04
C THR A 21 8.69 8.81 -37.77
N ILE A 22 7.80 8.00 -37.17
CA ILE A 22 6.56 7.55 -37.83
C ILE A 22 5.44 7.51 -36.78
N THR A 23 4.47 8.39 -36.98
CA THR A 23 3.24 8.56 -36.22
C THR A 23 2.20 7.51 -36.62
N PHE A 24 1.32 7.17 -35.66
CA PHE A 24 -0.11 6.96 -35.88
C PHE A 24 -0.62 5.59 -36.39
N ALA A 25 -1.81 5.25 -35.90
CA ALA A 25 -2.78 4.31 -36.48
C ALA A 25 -2.68 2.83 -36.10
N LEU A 26 -2.84 2.50 -34.81
CA LEU A 26 -3.73 1.40 -34.39
C LEU A 26 -4.29 1.73 -33.00
N GLY A 27 -5.60 2.00 -32.95
CA GLY A 27 -6.33 2.18 -31.69
C GLY A 27 -6.34 0.89 -30.88
N LEU A 28 -5.54 0.86 -29.82
CA LEU A 28 -5.64 -0.13 -28.76
C LEU A 28 -5.67 0.61 -27.42
N PRO A 29 -6.62 0.29 -26.52
CA PRO A 29 -6.59 0.84 -25.17
C PRO A 29 -5.33 0.30 -24.47
N VAL A 30 -4.49 1.21 -23.99
CA VAL A 30 -3.56 0.89 -22.89
C VAL A 30 -4.44 0.66 -21.67
N CYS A 31 -4.85 -0.59 -21.49
CA CYS A 31 -5.48 -1.10 -20.28
C CYS A 31 -4.87 -2.47 -20.03
N ALA A 32 -4.26 -2.62 -18.85
CA ALA A 32 -3.66 -3.86 -18.33
C ALA A 32 -2.40 -4.28 -19.12
N GLN A 33 -1.30 -4.78 -18.57
CA GLN A 33 -0.93 -5.39 -17.29
C GLN A 33 0.57 -5.73 -17.57
N GLN A 34 1.55 -5.72 -16.67
CA GLN A 34 1.65 -6.50 -15.45
C GLN A 34 2.75 -5.87 -14.59
N GLY A 35 2.36 -5.32 -13.44
CA GLY A 35 3.27 -5.15 -12.32
C GLY A 35 3.70 -6.53 -11.82
N SER A 36 5.01 -6.66 -11.62
CA SER A 36 5.72 -7.83 -11.12
C SER A 36 5.01 -8.51 -9.96
N GLY A 37 4.25 -9.58 -10.27
CA GLY A 37 3.86 -10.57 -9.29
C GLY A 37 5.09 -11.42 -8.98
N ASN A 38 5.74 -11.15 -7.85
CA ASN A 38 6.70 -12.10 -7.29
C ASN A 38 5.93 -13.34 -6.86
N ALA A 39 6.02 -14.38 -7.68
CA ALA A 39 5.68 -15.73 -7.30
C ALA A 39 6.59 -16.18 -6.16
N SER A 40 6.15 -16.01 -4.91
CA SER A 40 6.54 -16.91 -3.83
C SER A 40 5.61 -18.13 -3.88
N THR A 41 6.03 -19.09 -4.69
CA THR A 41 5.57 -20.47 -4.68
C THR A 41 5.57 -21.06 -3.27
N GLY A 42 4.54 -21.85 -2.97
CA GLY A 42 4.75 -23.07 -2.19
C GLY A 42 4.68 -22.97 -0.67
N LYS A 43 3.68 -22.31 -0.10
CA LYS A 43 3.06 -22.84 1.11
C LYS A 43 1.56 -22.76 0.95
N SER A 44 0.95 -23.88 0.56
CA SER A 44 -0.45 -24.16 0.86
C SER A 44 -0.57 -24.25 2.38
N LEU A 45 -0.42 -23.11 3.05
CA LEU A 45 -0.96 -22.91 4.38
C LEU A 45 -2.44 -23.09 4.16
N THR A 46 -2.97 -24.20 4.66
CA THR A 46 -4.38 -24.32 5.02
C THR A 46 -4.72 -23.08 5.81
N VAL A 47 -5.18 -22.02 5.13
CA VAL A 47 -5.73 -20.84 5.76
C VAL A 47 -6.91 -21.41 6.53
N PRO A 48 -6.89 -21.42 7.87
CA PRO A 48 -7.98 -22.03 8.63
C PRO A 48 -9.29 -21.44 8.09
N ALA A 49 -10.33 -22.25 7.88
CA ALA A 49 -11.57 -21.74 7.29
C ALA A 49 -12.12 -20.51 8.06
N GLY A 50 -11.86 -20.44 9.37
CA GLY A 50 -12.17 -19.28 10.21
C GLY A 50 -11.34 -18.01 9.93
N VAL A 51 -10.12 -18.15 9.41
CA VAL A 51 -9.25 -17.03 9.00
C VAL A 51 -9.81 -16.39 7.73
N ARG A 52 -10.24 -17.18 6.74
CA ARG A 52 -10.93 -16.65 5.55
C ARG A 52 -12.25 -15.95 5.89
N ALA A 53 -13.11 -16.59 6.69
CA ALA A 53 -14.40 -16.01 7.05
C ALA A 53 -14.28 -14.69 7.84
N LYS A 54 -13.26 -14.57 8.69
CA LYS A 54 -13.03 -13.33 9.45
C LYS A 54 -12.52 -12.20 8.55
N LEU A 55 -11.64 -12.52 7.60
CA LEU A 55 -11.19 -11.55 6.60
C LEU A 55 -12.34 -11.09 5.70
N ASP A 56 -13.16 -12.01 5.18
CA ASP A 56 -14.31 -11.69 4.33
C ASP A 56 -15.31 -10.78 5.06
N LYS A 57 -15.52 -10.98 6.37
CA LYS A 57 -16.35 -10.11 7.20
C LYS A 57 -15.76 -8.70 7.31
N LEU A 58 -14.46 -8.58 7.59
CA LEU A 58 -13.77 -7.29 7.71
C LEU A 58 -13.71 -6.54 6.37
N GLU A 59 -13.52 -7.25 5.25
CA GLU A 59 -13.57 -6.66 3.90
C GLU A 59 -14.98 -6.19 3.53
N GLY A 60 -16.01 -6.93 3.97
CA GLY A 60 -17.41 -6.51 3.84
C GLY A 60 -17.69 -5.22 4.61
N GLU A 61 -17.19 -5.12 5.84
CA GLU A 61 -17.30 -3.92 6.68
C GLU A 61 -16.54 -2.72 6.05
N LEU A 62 -15.33 -2.94 5.53
CA LEU A 62 -14.58 -1.93 4.78
C LEU A 62 -15.39 -1.39 3.60
N LYS A 63 -15.96 -2.28 2.80
CA LYS A 63 -16.71 -1.89 1.60
C LYS A 63 -17.99 -1.14 1.94
N ALA A 64 -18.66 -1.52 3.03
CA ALA A 64 -19.83 -0.81 3.54
C ALA A 64 -19.46 0.58 4.07
N ALA A 65 -18.35 0.70 4.82
CA ALA A 65 -17.85 1.98 5.32
C ALA A 65 -17.46 2.93 4.17
N GLN A 66 -16.78 2.42 3.14
CA GLN A 66 -16.45 3.16 1.93
C GLN A 66 -17.70 3.60 1.15
N ALA A 67 -18.71 2.74 1.07
CA ALA A 67 -19.98 3.09 0.42
C ALA A 67 -20.77 4.15 1.21
N ALA A 68 -20.55 4.23 2.52
CA ALA A 68 -21.13 5.26 3.38
C ALA A 68 -20.28 6.55 3.45
N ASP A 69 -19.14 6.60 2.75
CA ASP A 69 -18.15 7.70 2.83
C ASP A 69 -17.68 7.99 4.27
N ASP A 70 -17.68 6.95 5.12
CA ASP A 70 -17.25 7.04 6.51
C ASP A 70 -15.77 6.67 6.60
N GLU A 71 -14.92 7.69 6.50
CA GLU A 71 -13.46 7.57 6.56
C GLU A 71 -13.00 6.98 7.90
N LYS A 72 -13.68 7.31 9.01
CA LYS A 72 -13.38 6.78 10.33
C LYS A 72 -13.69 5.28 10.41
N ALA A 73 -14.87 4.87 9.97
CA ALA A 73 -15.23 3.45 9.92
C ALA A 73 -14.32 2.66 8.96
N THR A 74 -13.88 3.30 7.86
CA THR A 74 -12.92 2.71 6.93
C THR A 74 -11.55 2.50 7.61
N ALA A 75 -11.07 3.48 8.37
CA ALA A 75 -9.82 3.37 9.13
C ALA A 75 -9.90 2.26 10.19
N ALA A 76 -10.99 2.20 10.96
CA ALA A 76 -11.20 1.17 11.98
C ALA A 76 -11.25 -0.25 11.38
N ALA A 77 -11.92 -0.43 10.24
CA ALA A 77 -11.95 -1.70 9.53
C ALA A 77 -10.55 -2.13 9.06
N LEU A 78 -9.75 -1.19 8.51
CA LEU A 78 -8.37 -1.46 8.09
C LEU A 78 -7.46 -1.80 9.27
N ASN A 79 -7.61 -1.13 10.41
CA ASN A 79 -6.92 -1.48 11.66
C ASN A 79 -7.25 -2.91 12.09
N GLY A 80 -8.53 -3.29 12.04
CA GLY A 80 -8.95 -4.67 12.34
C GLY A 80 -8.38 -5.72 11.38
N ILE A 81 -8.23 -5.39 10.10
CA ILE A 81 -7.55 -6.26 9.11
C ILE A 81 -6.05 -6.35 9.42
N GLY A 82 -5.42 -5.24 9.81
CA GLY A 82 -4.02 -5.20 10.26
C GLY A 82 -3.77 -6.11 11.45
N ASP A 83 -4.60 -6.00 12.50
CA ASP A 83 -4.53 -6.85 13.70
C ASP A 83 -4.70 -8.32 13.37
N PHE A 84 -5.61 -8.62 12.43
CA PHE A 84 -5.83 -9.97 11.97
C PHE A 84 -4.59 -10.55 11.29
N TYR A 85 -3.93 -9.79 10.40
CA TYR A 85 -2.69 -10.19 9.75
C TYR A 85 -1.53 -10.32 10.75
N PHE A 86 -1.45 -9.43 11.73
CA PHE A 86 -0.48 -9.51 12.82
C PHE A 86 -0.62 -10.82 13.61
N ASN A 87 -1.85 -11.21 13.95
CA ASN A 87 -2.13 -12.44 14.69
C ASN A 87 -1.79 -13.73 13.93
N ILE A 88 -1.77 -13.70 12.59
CA ILE A 88 -1.33 -14.84 11.77
C ILE A 88 0.15 -14.74 11.35
N SER A 89 0.91 -13.83 11.97
CA SER A 89 2.33 -13.56 11.70
C SER A 89 2.63 -13.11 10.26
N GLU A 90 1.64 -12.56 9.56
CA GLU A 90 1.78 -11.99 8.21
C GLU A 90 2.09 -10.49 8.33
N TYR A 91 3.23 -10.16 8.94
CA TYR A 91 3.57 -8.78 9.32
C TYR A 91 3.67 -7.81 8.13
N GLU A 92 4.04 -8.28 6.93
CA GLU A 92 4.09 -7.42 5.73
C GLU A 92 2.69 -6.97 5.29
N LYS A 93 1.70 -7.86 5.34
CA LYS A 93 0.30 -7.54 5.03
C LYS A 93 -0.34 -6.69 6.13
N ALA A 94 0.04 -6.94 7.39
CA ALA A 94 -0.36 -6.11 8.51
C ALA A 94 0.13 -4.66 8.33
N LEU A 95 1.41 -4.48 7.97
CA LEU A 95 1.99 -3.16 7.69
C LEU A 95 1.28 -2.43 6.54
N ASP A 96 0.93 -3.12 5.45
CA ASP A 96 0.14 -2.52 4.36
C ASP A 96 -1.23 -2.06 4.85
N SER A 97 -1.92 -2.90 5.63
CA SER A 97 -3.25 -2.62 6.17
C SER A 97 -3.22 -1.44 7.15
N TYR A 98 -2.26 -1.41 8.08
CA TYR A 98 -2.08 -0.28 9.00
C TYR A 98 -1.66 1.01 8.27
N GLY A 99 -0.84 0.92 7.22
CA GLY A 99 -0.46 2.09 6.41
C GLY A 99 -1.67 2.71 5.68
N ARG A 100 -2.57 1.86 5.17
CA ARG A 100 -3.84 2.30 4.61
C ARG A 100 -4.77 2.87 5.69
N ALA A 101 -4.84 2.24 6.87
CA ALA A 101 -5.62 2.73 7.99
C ALA A 101 -5.18 4.13 8.43
N LEU A 102 -3.87 4.35 8.53
CA LEU A 102 -3.27 5.64 8.88
C LEU A 102 -3.69 6.74 7.89
N THR A 103 -3.64 6.46 6.58
CA THR A 103 -4.03 7.42 5.55
C THR A 103 -5.51 7.81 5.68
N GLN A 104 -6.38 6.84 5.98
CA GLN A 104 -7.81 7.07 6.17
C GLN A 104 -8.11 7.79 7.48
N ALA A 105 -7.42 7.44 8.57
CA ALA A 105 -7.53 8.11 9.85
C ALA A 105 -7.10 9.58 9.77
N GLN A 106 -6.04 9.87 9.02
CA GLN A 106 -5.59 11.24 8.75
C GLN A 106 -6.61 12.04 7.92
N ALA A 107 -7.25 11.42 6.92
CA ALA A 107 -8.33 12.03 6.16
C ALA A 107 -9.52 12.37 7.08
N ALA A 108 -9.90 11.41 7.93
CA ALA A 108 -10.96 11.54 8.93
C ALA A 108 -10.60 12.51 10.08
N LYS A 109 -9.34 12.93 10.19
CA LYS A 109 -8.75 13.64 11.34
C LYS A 109 -9.00 12.92 12.66
N ASP A 110 -9.03 11.58 12.62
CA ASP A 110 -9.23 10.74 13.79
C ASP A 110 -7.89 10.33 14.39
N ALA A 111 -7.44 11.10 15.38
CA ALA A 111 -6.20 10.83 16.10
C ALA A 111 -6.21 9.50 16.87
N HIS A 112 -7.38 8.95 17.21
CA HIS A 112 -7.47 7.66 17.89
C HIS A 112 -7.11 6.53 16.92
N GLU A 113 -7.76 6.49 15.75
CA GLU A 113 -7.49 5.47 14.73
C GLU A 113 -6.07 5.58 14.16
N GLU A 114 -5.53 6.80 14.07
CA GLU A 114 -4.14 7.03 13.65
C GLU A 114 -3.14 6.46 14.67
N ALA A 115 -3.37 6.69 15.96
CA ALA A 115 -2.54 6.12 17.03
C ALA A 115 -2.63 4.58 17.06
N MET A 116 -3.81 4.00 16.82
CA MET A 116 -3.97 2.56 16.71
C MET A 116 -3.16 1.97 15.56
N ALA A 117 -3.24 2.58 14.37
CA ALA A 117 -2.48 2.15 13.20
C ALA A 117 -0.95 2.21 13.43
N LEU A 118 -0.47 3.29 14.08
CA LEU A 118 0.95 3.44 14.43
C LEU A 118 1.41 2.40 15.46
N ASN A 119 0.58 2.11 16.47
CA ASN A 119 0.88 1.08 17.47
C ASN A 119 0.97 -0.31 16.83
N GLY A 120 0.03 -0.65 15.94
CA GLY A 120 0.05 -1.91 15.19
C GLY A 120 1.28 -2.03 14.28
N THR A 121 1.64 -0.94 13.59
CA THR A 121 2.85 -0.83 12.77
C THR A 121 4.12 -1.05 13.61
N ALA A 122 4.21 -0.41 14.78
CA ALA A 122 5.34 -0.55 15.67
C ALA A 122 5.47 -1.99 16.20
N GLY A 123 4.35 -2.62 16.57
CA GLY A 123 4.30 -4.04 16.94
C GLY A 123 4.83 -4.95 15.82
N CYS A 124 4.42 -4.71 14.57
CA CYS A 124 4.94 -5.44 13.42
C CYS A 124 6.46 -5.28 13.24
N TYR A 125 7.03 -4.13 13.56
CA TYR A 125 8.48 -3.91 13.49
C TYR A 125 9.23 -4.58 14.64
N VAL A 126 8.65 -4.64 15.84
CA VAL A 126 9.23 -5.40 16.97
C VAL A 126 9.37 -6.88 16.60
N GLU A 127 8.30 -7.49 16.08
CA GLU A 127 8.29 -8.90 15.67
C GLU A 127 9.29 -9.19 14.53
N GLN A 128 9.53 -8.20 13.66
CA GLN A 128 10.54 -8.28 12.59
C GLN A 128 11.97 -7.99 13.05
N ASN A 129 12.23 -7.84 14.36
CA ASN A 129 13.52 -7.45 14.93
C ASN A 129 14.05 -6.09 14.42
N LYS A 130 13.17 -5.21 13.96
CA LYS A 130 13.48 -3.85 13.49
C LYS A 130 13.25 -2.84 14.63
N ALA A 131 13.96 -3.02 15.74
CA ALA A 131 13.75 -2.26 16.97
C ALA A 131 13.89 -0.73 16.79
N GLU A 132 14.84 -0.28 15.96
CA GLU A 132 15.03 1.15 15.67
C GLU A 132 13.78 1.77 15.01
N LYS A 133 13.23 1.09 13.99
CA LYS A 133 12.01 1.55 13.31
C LYS A 133 10.78 1.48 14.21
N ALA A 134 10.70 0.47 15.07
CA ALA A 134 9.63 0.37 16.06
C ALA A 134 9.67 1.54 17.03
N ALA A 135 10.85 1.91 17.55
CA ALA A 135 11.01 3.03 18.47
C ALA A 135 10.61 4.37 17.81
N GLU A 136 11.04 4.61 16.57
CA GLU A 136 10.61 5.79 15.80
C GLU A 136 9.09 5.84 15.61
N THR A 137 8.47 4.70 15.32
CA THR A 137 7.02 4.61 15.09
C THR A 137 6.24 4.82 16.39
N TYR A 138 6.70 4.23 17.50
CA TYR A 138 6.13 4.48 18.83
C TYR A 138 6.27 5.95 19.24
N GLN A 139 7.41 6.58 18.95
CA GLN A 139 7.58 7.99 19.25
C GLN A 139 6.57 8.85 18.50
N LYS A 140 6.32 8.58 17.21
CA LYS A 140 5.27 9.26 16.43
C LYS A 140 3.88 9.05 17.04
N ALA A 141 3.55 7.85 17.48
CA ALA A 141 2.26 7.57 18.14
C ALA A 141 2.12 8.34 19.46
N LEU A 142 3.19 8.44 20.24
CA LEU A 142 3.22 9.21 21.48
C LEU A 142 3.08 10.72 21.24
N ASP A 143 3.77 11.26 20.23
CA ASP A 143 3.70 12.67 19.90
C ASP A 143 2.28 13.05 19.43
N LEU A 144 1.65 12.17 18.67
CA LEU A 144 0.27 12.34 18.21
C LEU A 144 -0.75 12.29 19.35
N THR A 145 -0.62 11.31 20.24
CA THR A 145 -1.51 11.18 21.41
C THR A 145 -1.34 12.33 22.39
N LYS A 146 -0.11 12.84 22.58
CA LYS A 146 0.14 14.07 23.35
C LYS A 146 -0.51 15.28 22.70
N ALA A 147 -0.30 15.51 21.41
CA ALA A 147 -0.91 16.64 20.70
C ALA A 147 -2.45 16.62 20.78
N SER A 148 -3.07 15.43 20.67
CA SER A 148 -4.51 15.25 20.81
C SER A 148 -5.01 15.43 22.27
N GLY A 149 -4.26 14.92 23.24
CA GLY A 149 -4.56 15.05 24.67
C GLY A 149 -4.44 16.50 25.16
N ASP A 150 -3.43 17.23 24.70
CA ASP A 150 -3.22 18.64 25.03
C ASP A 150 -4.29 19.54 24.40
N ALA A 151 -4.80 19.19 23.21
CA ALA A 151 -5.95 19.87 22.60
C ALA A 151 -7.25 19.63 23.39
N SER A 152 -7.42 18.42 23.94
CA SER A 152 -8.58 18.06 24.76
C SER A 152 -8.52 18.71 26.16
N GLY A 153 -7.32 18.86 26.72
CA GLY A 153 -7.09 19.52 28.01
C GLY A 153 -7.26 21.05 27.97
N GLN A 154 -6.96 21.70 26.83
CA GLN A 154 -7.15 23.14 26.65
C GLN A 154 -8.62 23.57 26.49
N ALA A 155 -9.52 22.65 26.13
CA ALA A 155 -10.95 22.94 26.07
C ALA A 155 -11.62 22.98 27.47
N ALA A 156 -10.97 22.45 28.51
CA ALA A 156 -11.51 22.38 29.87
C ALA A 156 -11.15 23.60 30.76
N THR A 157 -10.42 24.60 30.23
CA THR A 157 -9.94 25.74 31.02
C THR A 157 -10.32 27.10 30.42
N VAL A 158 -11.47 27.20 29.78
CA VAL A 158 -12.11 28.50 29.51
C VAL A 158 -13.24 28.71 30.51
N ASP A 159 -12.97 29.65 31.42
CA ASP A 159 -13.84 30.28 32.43
C ASP A 159 -15.22 30.70 31.88
#